data_AF-A0A0N4W485-F1
#
_entry.id   AF-A0A0N4W485-F1
#
_cell.length_a   1.000
_cell.length_b   1.000
_cell.length_c   1.000
_cell.angle_alpha   90.00
_cell.angle_beta   90.00
_cell.angle_gamma   90.00
#
_symmetry.space_group_name_H-M   'P 1'
#
loop_
_entity.id
_entity.type
_entity.pdbx_description
1 polymer ?
#
loop_
_entity_poly.entity_id
_entity_poly.type
_entity_poly.pdbx_seq_one_letter_code
_entity_poly.pdbx_strand_id
1 'polypeptide(L)'
;MTLASQVPPNYFNATMTYRQDSRYFFPYGQFVNLSSKDMGRNSETVYEKKVRGMLKRKTRGALIFVSNCQTPSKRERVIKELGQYTEVTVRGGCEELLSFGNGTKSFSCKRDCDDDALIGTDVPPGSFIALDDFKNTKHLGDYLNFLRKNDTAYLKYFEWTKHYRFPSNYTSNALCKLCEDIYHKESLKVDNIVQYYINNQCLDVR
;
A
#
# COMPACT_ATOMS: atom_id res chain seq x y z
N MET A 1 -16.19 -18.75 -4.12
CA MET A 1 -15.21 -19.69 -4.69
C MET A 1 -14.22 -18.87 -5.49
N THR A 2 -12.95 -18.76 -5.07
CA THR A 2 -11.95 -17.96 -5.79
C THR A 2 -11.55 -18.68 -7.08
N LEU A 3 -11.53 -17.97 -8.21
CA LEU A 3 -11.12 -18.48 -9.54
C LEU A 3 -9.82 -19.31 -9.51
N ALA A 4 -8.90 -19.01 -8.60
CA ALA A 4 -7.65 -19.74 -8.42
C ALA A 4 -7.86 -21.24 -8.09
N SER A 5 -8.90 -21.60 -7.34
CA SER A 5 -9.16 -23.00 -6.92
C SER A 5 -9.60 -23.94 -8.05
N GLN A 6 -9.87 -23.41 -9.24
CA GLN A 6 -10.30 -24.18 -10.41
C GLN A 6 -9.15 -24.39 -11.42
N VAL A 7 -7.94 -23.91 -11.13
CA VAL A 7 -6.81 -24.01 -12.04
C VAL A 7 -6.09 -25.35 -11.85
N PRO A 8 -5.90 -26.16 -12.91
CA PRO A 8 -5.14 -27.40 -12.83
C PRO A 8 -3.70 -27.20 -12.34
N PRO A 9 -3.07 -28.21 -11.71
CA PRO A 9 -1.64 -28.18 -11.43
C PRO A 9 -0.83 -27.95 -12.71
N ASN A 10 0.30 -27.23 -12.60
CA ASN A 10 1.20 -26.93 -13.72
C ASN A 10 0.55 -26.19 -14.90
N TYR A 11 -0.57 -25.48 -14.70
CA TYR A 11 -1.25 -24.74 -15.76
C TYR A 11 -0.46 -23.49 -16.21
N PHE A 12 0.26 -22.84 -15.29
CA PHE A 12 1.06 -21.66 -15.60
C PHE A 12 2.55 -21.99 -15.64
N ASN A 13 3.24 -21.46 -16.65
CA ASN A 13 4.69 -21.58 -16.79
C ASN A 13 5.45 -20.58 -15.91
N ALA A 14 4.92 -19.39 -15.68
CA ALA A 14 5.60 -18.36 -14.89
C ALA A 14 4.62 -17.40 -14.20
N THR A 15 5.14 -16.61 -13.26
CA THR A 15 4.42 -15.54 -12.57
C THR A 15 4.97 -14.18 -12.97
N MET A 16 4.09 -13.24 -13.33
CA MET A 16 4.42 -11.84 -13.58
C MET A 16 3.49 -10.95 -12.76
N THR A 17 3.95 -10.48 -11.59
CA THR A 17 3.06 -9.91 -10.56
C THR A 17 3.78 -8.86 -9.72
N TYR A 18 3.03 -8.11 -8.91
CA TYR A 18 3.58 -7.19 -7.91
C TYR A 18 4.31 -7.88 -6.75
N ARG A 19 4.31 -9.21 -6.62
CA ARG A 19 5.07 -9.87 -5.56
C ARG A 19 6.55 -9.93 -5.91
N GLN A 20 7.42 -9.55 -4.97
CA GLN A 20 8.87 -9.58 -5.14
C GLN A 20 9.43 -10.98 -5.44
N ASP A 21 8.74 -12.04 -4.99
CA ASP A 21 9.12 -13.43 -5.24
C ASP A 21 8.57 -13.99 -6.57
N SER A 22 7.91 -13.17 -7.40
CA SER A 22 7.50 -13.60 -8.74
C SER A 22 8.70 -13.72 -9.68
N ARG A 23 8.64 -14.65 -10.65
CA ARG A 23 9.73 -14.82 -11.64
C ARG A 23 10.01 -13.50 -12.36
N TYR A 24 8.94 -12.81 -12.74
CA TYR A 24 8.94 -11.49 -13.38
C TYR A 24 8.23 -10.46 -12.50
N PHE A 25 9.00 -9.79 -11.64
CA PHE A 25 8.46 -8.75 -10.77
C PHE A 25 7.94 -7.54 -11.56
N PHE A 26 6.63 -7.30 -11.45
CA PHE A 26 5.89 -6.26 -12.17
C PHE A 26 4.98 -5.47 -11.21
N PRO A 27 5.55 -4.54 -10.43
CA PRO A 27 4.80 -3.78 -9.44
C PRO A 27 3.97 -2.65 -10.06
N TYR A 28 2.92 -2.23 -9.35
CA TYR A 28 2.09 -1.08 -9.74
C TYR A 28 2.85 0.26 -9.63
N GLY A 29 3.86 0.32 -8.77
CA GLY A 29 4.72 1.47 -8.59
C GLY A 29 5.94 1.10 -7.76
N GLN A 30 7.03 1.85 -7.95
CA GLN A 30 8.25 1.66 -7.19
C GLN A 30 8.89 3.02 -6.92
N PHE A 31 9.27 3.24 -5.66
CA PHE A 31 10.07 4.41 -5.30
C PHE A 31 11.53 4.17 -5.67
N VAL A 32 12.19 5.22 -6.17
CA VAL A 32 13.62 5.19 -6.50
C VAL A 32 14.36 6.21 -5.65
N ASN A 33 15.62 5.91 -5.32
CA ASN A 33 16.52 6.87 -4.69
C ASN A 33 16.68 8.12 -5.56
N LEU A 34 16.76 9.28 -4.93
CA LEU A 34 17.07 10.53 -5.61
C LEU A 34 18.50 10.49 -6.18
N SER A 35 18.63 10.81 -7.47
CA SER A 35 19.93 10.98 -8.13
C SER A 35 20.41 12.43 -8.02
N SER A 36 21.70 12.66 -8.19
CA SER A 36 22.29 14.01 -8.27
C SER A 36 21.66 14.87 -9.37
N LYS A 37 21.16 14.23 -10.46
CA LYS A 37 20.41 14.91 -11.55
C LYS A 37 19.06 15.45 -11.09
N ASP A 38 18.54 14.95 -9.97
CA ASP A 38 17.23 15.28 -9.42
C ASP A 38 17.30 16.37 -8.36
N MET A 39 18.49 16.58 -7.78
CA MET A 39 18.75 17.61 -6.78
C MET A 39 18.71 19.03 -7.34
N GLY A 40 18.94 19.23 -8.66
CA GLY A 40 19.05 20.54 -9.30
C GLY A 40 17.76 21.10 -9.94
N ARG A 41 16.69 20.31 -10.02
CA ARG A 41 15.45 20.70 -10.73
C ARG A 41 14.46 21.31 -9.75
N ASN A 42 14.73 22.50 -9.21
CA ASN A 42 13.94 23.11 -8.13
C ASN A 42 13.46 22.03 -7.14
N SER A 43 14.43 21.35 -6.54
CA SER A 43 14.25 20.35 -5.50
C SER A 43 13.74 21.01 -4.20
N GLU A 44 12.65 21.77 -4.30
CA GLU A 44 11.60 21.68 -3.30
C GLU A 44 11.07 20.24 -3.39
N THR A 45 11.87 19.33 -2.83
CA THR A 45 11.39 18.06 -2.27
C THR A 45 10.00 18.33 -1.74
N VAL A 46 9.04 17.53 -2.18
CA VAL A 46 7.65 17.64 -1.76
C VAL A 46 7.60 17.95 -0.26
N TYR A 47 7.36 19.22 0.02
CA TYR A 47 6.56 19.70 1.12
C TYR A 47 7.12 19.62 2.54
N GLU A 48 8.04 20.51 2.92
CA GLU A 48 8.09 20.95 4.33
C GLU A 48 6.99 22.01 4.53
N LYS A 49 7.00 23.09 3.73
CA LYS A 49 6.02 24.20 3.83
C LYS A 49 4.58 23.76 3.51
N LYS A 50 4.37 22.93 2.49
CA LYS A 50 3.02 22.46 2.11
C LYS A 50 2.49 21.37 3.05
N VAL A 51 3.32 20.47 3.59
CA VAL A 51 2.90 19.54 4.66
C VAL A 51 2.56 20.34 5.90
N ARG A 52 3.41 21.29 6.33
CA ARG A 52 3.11 22.18 7.45
C ARG A 52 1.81 22.98 7.26
N GLY A 53 1.52 23.41 6.02
CA GLY A 53 0.24 24.04 5.68
C GLY A 53 -0.96 23.09 5.76
N MET A 54 -0.79 21.81 5.45
CA MET A 54 -1.83 20.78 5.60
C MET A 54 -2.04 20.37 7.07
N LEU A 55 -0.99 20.34 7.88
CA LEU A 55 -1.07 20.01 9.32
C LEU A 55 -2.02 20.94 10.07
N LYS A 56 -2.02 22.24 9.74
CA LYS A 56 -2.95 23.22 10.33
C LYS A 56 -4.44 22.88 10.12
N ARG A 57 -4.75 22.09 9.08
CA ARG A 57 -6.12 21.67 8.74
C ARG A 57 -6.42 20.23 9.15
N LYS A 58 -5.43 19.52 9.71
CA LYS A 58 -5.55 18.11 10.09
C LYS A 58 -6.39 18.00 11.37
N THR A 59 -7.68 17.73 11.20
CA THR A 59 -8.63 17.62 12.31
C THR A 59 -9.25 16.22 12.45
N ARG A 60 -9.30 15.46 11.34
CA ARG A 60 -9.96 14.15 11.26
C ARG A 60 -8.96 13.02 11.48
N GLY A 61 -9.51 11.82 11.70
CA GLY A 61 -8.74 10.58 11.84
C GLY A 61 -8.31 10.01 10.49
N ALA A 62 -8.43 8.69 10.33
CA ALA A 62 -8.07 7.99 9.10
C ALA A 62 -9.23 8.01 8.08
N LEU A 63 -8.89 7.93 6.80
CA LEU A 63 -9.81 7.72 5.68
C LEU A 63 -9.42 6.43 4.96
N ILE A 64 -10.41 5.62 4.61
CA ILE A 64 -10.20 4.41 3.81
C ILE A 64 -11.22 4.32 2.67
N PHE A 65 -10.72 4.09 1.46
CA PHE A 65 -11.52 3.76 0.29
C PHE A 65 -11.53 2.25 0.09
N VAL A 66 -12.72 1.65 0.11
CA VAL A 66 -12.86 0.19 0.08
C VAL A 66 -14.18 -0.23 -0.57
N SER A 67 -14.07 -1.02 -1.63
CA SER A 67 -15.21 -1.51 -2.43
C SER A 67 -15.33 -3.02 -2.51
N ASN A 68 -14.26 -3.77 -2.18
CA ASN A 68 -14.28 -5.23 -2.15
C ASN A 68 -14.41 -5.74 -0.71
N CYS A 69 -15.54 -6.35 -0.36
CA CYS A 69 -15.83 -6.73 1.01
C CYS A 69 -15.67 -8.24 1.23
N GLN A 70 -15.56 -8.65 2.50
CA GLN A 70 -15.43 -10.04 2.91
C GLN A 70 -14.14 -10.69 2.36
N THR A 71 -13.00 -9.99 2.48
CA THR A 71 -11.75 -10.50 1.94
C THR A 71 -11.19 -11.70 2.72
N PRO A 72 -10.37 -12.55 2.07
CA PRO A 72 -9.60 -13.58 2.76
C PRO A 72 -8.70 -13.03 3.87
N SER A 73 -8.09 -11.86 3.64
CA SER A 73 -7.25 -11.16 4.62
C SER A 73 -7.99 -10.67 5.86
N LYS A 74 -9.33 -10.73 5.86
CA LYS A 74 -10.18 -10.22 6.94
C LYS A 74 -9.90 -8.75 7.26
N ARG A 75 -9.49 -7.94 6.26
CA ARG A 75 -9.18 -6.51 6.45
C ARG A 75 -10.33 -5.75 7.09
N GLU A 76 -11.55 -6.17 6.82
CA GLU A 76 -12.78 -5.62 7.37
C GLU A 76 -12.84 -5.76 8.89
N ARG A 77 -12.27 -6.84 9.46
CA ARG A 77 -12.20 -7.02 10.91
C ARG A 77 -11.26 -6.02 11.55
N VAL A 78 -10.10 -5.78 10.93
CA VAL A 78 -9.13 -4.77 11.41
C VAL A 78 -9.74 -3.37 11.33
N ILE A 79 -10.39 -3.02 10.22
CA ILE A 79 -11.11 -1.74 10.07
C ILE A 79 -12.18 -1.61 11.16
N LYS A 80 -12.93 -2.69 11.43
CA LYS A 80 -13.96 -2.75 12.47
C LYS A 80 -13.43 -2.50 13.87
N GLU A 81 -12.37 -3.21 14.22
CA GLU A 81 -11.76 -3.13 15.55
C GLU A 81 -11.07 -1.78 15.75
N LEU A 82 -10.30 -1.31 14.77
CA LEU A 82 -9.61 -0.02 14.83
C LEU A 82 -10.58 1.17 14.98
N GLY A 83 -11.75 1.10 14.32
CA GLY A 83 -12.81 2.10 14.42
C GLY A 83 -13.37 2.30 15.84
N GLN A 84 -13.13 1.36 16.76
CA GLN A 84 -13.49 1.51 18.18
C GLN A 84 -12.54 2.45 18.94
N TYR A 85 -11.33 2.64 18.43
CA TYR A 85 -10.25 3.35 19.13
C TYR A 85 -9.84 4.66 18.45
N THR A 86 -10.13 4.84 17.16
CA THR A 86 -9.86 6.08 16.43
C THR A 86 -10.93 6.35 15.39
N GLU A 87 -11.06 7.60 14.99
CA GLU A 87 -11.99 7.99 13.93
C GLU A 87 -11.52 7.41 12.59
N VAL A 88 -12.33 6.54 11.99
CA VAL A 88 -12.10 5.98 10.65
C VAL A 88 -13.29 6.32 9.77
N THR A 89 -13.05 7.12 8.74
CA THR A 89 -14.05 7.39 7.69
C THR A 89 -13.91 6.34 6.60
N VAL A 90 -14.99 5.61 6.30
CA VAL A 90 -15.04 4.63 5.22
C VAL A 90 -15.78 5.21 4.02
N ARG A 91 -15.26 4.99 2.81
CA ARG A 91 -15.92 5.33 1.55
C ARG A 91 -15.83 4.18 0.55
N GLY A 92 -16.82 4.10 -0.34
CA GLY A 92 -16.87 3.10 -1.42
C GLY A 92 -17.88 1.99 -1.14
N GLY A 93 -17.81 0.90 -1.93
CA GLY A 93 -18.80 -0.18 -1.91
C GLY A 93 -18.97 -0.92 -0.57
N CYS A 94 -18.03 -0.79 0.38
CA CYS A 94 -18.14 -1.39 1.71
C CYS A 94 -18.55 -0.40 2.81
N GLU A 95 -18.90 0.84 2.48
CA GLU A 95 -19.20 1.89 3.47
C GLU A 95 -20.34 1.50 4.43
N GLU A 96 -21.45 0.96 3.91
CA GLU A 96 -22.58 0.51 4.73
C GLU A 96 -22.20 -0.63 5.69
N LEU A 97 -21.35 -1.56 5.23
CA LEU A 97 -20.93 -2.73 6.00
C LEU A 97 -19.93 -2.40 7.13
N LEU A 98 -19.14 -1.35 6.93
CA LEU A 98 -17.97 -1.03 7.75
C LEU A 98 -18.09 0.28 8.53
N SER A 99 -19.18 1.04 8.40
CA SER A 99 -19.40 2.24 9.20
C SER A 99 -19.91 1.90 10.61
N PHE A 100 -19.37 2.55 11.66
CA PHE A 100 -19.77 2.35 13.06
C PHE A 100 -20.57 3.52 13.61
N GLY A 101 -21.83 3.27 13.97
CA GLY A 101 -22.68 4.17 14.76
C GLY A 101 -22.95 5.56 14.14
N ASN A 102 -23.59 6.44 14.93
CA ASN A 102 -23.93 7.82 14.52
C ASN A 102 -22.70 8.75 14.33
N GLY A 103 -21.47 8.24 14.47
CA GLY A 103 -20.21 9.02 14.40
C GLY A 103 -19.70 9.24 12.98
N THR A 104 -20.18 8.49 11.99
CA THR A 104 -19.78 8.63 10.59
C THR A 104 -20.71 9.58 9.87
N LYS A 105 -20.65 10.87 10.20
CA LYS A 105 -21.22 11.88 9.29
C LYS A 105 -20.46 11.80 7.97
N SER A 106 -21.16 11.38 6.92
CA SER A 106 -20.70 11.48 5.54
C SER A 106 -20.42 12.95 5.23
N PHE A 107 -19.19 13.38 5.45
CA PHE A 107 -18.67 14.57 4.79
C PHE A 107 -18.23 14.11 3.41
N SER A 108 -19.04 14.43 2.41
CA SER A 108 -18.63 14.51 1.02
C SER A 108 -17.36 15.36 0.96
N CYS A 109 -16.21 14.75 0.66
CA CYS A 109 -15.05 15.51 0.21
C CYS A 109 -15.45 16.12 -1.14
N LYS A 110 -15.46 17.45 -1.23
CA LYS A 110 -15.66 18.15 -2.50
C LYS A 110 -14.43 17.86 -3.38
N ARG A 111 -14.63 17.02 -4.42
CA ARG A 111 -13.90 16.86 -5.70
C ARG A 111 -12.36 16.95 -5.79
N ASP A 112 -11.61 17.09 -4.71
CA ASP A 112 -10.14 17.13 -4.75
C ASP A 112 -9.52 15.92 -4.01
N CYS A 113 -10.08 14.74 -4.25
CA CYS A 113 -9.42 13.48 -3.89
C CYS A 113 -8.83 12.90 -5.17
N ASP A 114 -7.59 13.30 -5.47
CA ASP A 114 -6.77 12.54 -6.43
C ASP A 114 -6.46 11.20 -5.77
N ASP A 115 -7.18 10.17 -6.18
CA ASP A 115 -7.09 8.81 -5.63
C ASP A 115 -5.92 7.98 -6.22
N ASP A 116 -5.04 8.62 -6.99
CA ASP A 116 -3.94 7.93 -7.67
C ASP A 116 -2.62 8.06 -6.90
N ALA A 117 -2.48 7.33 -5.79
CA ALA A 117 -1.17 7.13 -5.18
C ALA A 117 -1.14 5.98 -4.16
N LEU A 118 -0.28 4.99 -4.46
CA LEU A 118 0.52 4.19 -3.51
C LEU A 118 -0.07 2.87 -3.01
N ILE A 119 0.10 1.85 -3.85
CA ILE A 119 0.61 0.55 -3.38
C ILE A 119 1.88 0.27 -4.18
N GLY A 120 2.98 0.88 -3.73
CA GLY A 120 4.31 0.54 -4.22
C GLY A 120 4.83 -0.67 -3.47
N THR A 121 5.51 -1.55 -4.17
CA THR A 121 6.47 -2.48 -3.55
C THR A 121 7.76 -1.70 -3.32
N ASP A 122 8.56 -2.07 -2.31
CA ASP A 122 9.71 -1.27 -1.85
C ASP A 122 9.28 0.10 -1.29
N VAL A 123 8.34 0.07 -0.35
CA VAL A 123 7.90 1.25 0.39
C VAL A 123 9.06 1.79 1.23
N PRO A 124 9.46 3.08 1.10
CA PRO A 124 10.57 3.64 1.84
C PRO A 124 10.43 3.43 3.35
N PRO A 125 11.51 3.08 4.07
CA PRO A 125 11.47 2.96 5.52
C PRO A 125 10.92 4.23 6.18
N GLY A 126 10.05 4.06 7.17
CA GLY A 126 9.43 5.17 7.89
C GLY A 126 8.38 5.94 7.09
N SER A 127 7.99 5.51 5.89
CA SER A 127 6.90 6.16 5.13
C SER A 127 5.51 5.57 5.39
N PHE A 128 5.44 4.47 6.13
CA PHE A 128 4.20 3.73 6.43
C PHE A 128 4.16 3.29 7.89
N ILE A 129 2.97 2.96 8.36
CA ILE A 129 2.72 2.38 9.67
C ILE A 129 2.32 0.93 9.44
N ALA A 130 3.14 -0.02 9.86
CA ALA A 130 2.83 -1.44 9.74
C ALA A 130 1.84 -1.84 10.83
N LEU A 131 0.86 -2.68 10.48
CA LEU A 131 -0.17 -3.12 11.44
C LEU A 131 0.44 -4.07 12.50
N ASP A 132 1.37 -4.90 12.07
CA ASP A 132 2.09 -5.93 12.83
C ASP A 132 3.17 -5.39 13.78
N ASP A 133 3.53 -4.11 13.66
CA ASP A 133 4.36 -3.41 14.66
C ASP A 133 3.61 -3.23 16.00
N PHE A 134 2.29 -3.40 16.01
CA PHE A 134 1.45 -3.17 17.19
C PHE A 134 0.91 -4.48 17.75
N LYS A 135 0.94 -4.60 19.08
CA LYS A 135 0.42 -5.77 19.81
C LYS A 135 -1.06 -6.08 19.49
N ASN A 136 -1.85 -5.04 19.22
CA ASN A 136 -3.27 -5.13 18.83
C ASN A 136 -3.76 -3.80 18.24
N THR A 137 -4.99 -3.78 17.73
CA THR A 137 -5.57 -2.59 17.09
C THR A 137 -5.79 -1.42 18.05
N LYS A 138 -5.94 -1.68 19.36
CA LYS A 138 -6.00 -0.60 20.37
C LYS A 138 -4.71 0.19 20.41
N HIS A 139 -3.56 -0.48 20.46
CA HIS A 139 -2.25 0.20 20.44
C HIS A 139 -2.05 0.99 19.14
N LEU A 140 -2.47 0.45 17.99
CA LEU A 140 -2.47 1.20 16.74
C LEU A 140 -3.40 2.43 16.80
N GLY A 141 -4.62 2.28 17.31
CA GLY A 141 -5.57 3.39 17.47
C GLY A 141 -5.05 4.49 18.39
N ASP A 142 -4.45 4.12 19.52
CA ASP A 142 -3.80 5.02 20.46
C ASP A 142 -2.63 5.77 19.78
N TYR A 143 -1.83 5.07 18.98
CA TYR A 143 -0.73 5.67 18.22
C TYR A 143 -1.20 6.64 17.13
N LEU A 144 -2.24 6.29 16.37
CA LEU A 144 -2.84 7.19 15.37
C LEU A 144 -3.44 8.44 16.02
N ASN A 145 -4.04 8.31 17.21
CA ASN A 145 -4.52 9.43 18.00
C ASN A 145 -3.38 10.32 18.51
N PHE A 146 -2.26 9.73 18.93
CA PHE A 146 -1.04 10.46 19.29
C PHE A 146 -0.49 11.25 18.10
N LEU A 147 -0.33 10.61 16.94
CA LEU A 147 0.14 11.26 15.71
C LEU A 147 -0.78 12.40 15.27
N ARG A 148 -2.10 12.26 15.48
CA ARG A 148 -3.06 13.33 15.18
C ARG A 148 -2.84 14.60 16.01
N LYS A 149 -2.25 14.49 17.20
CA LYS A 149 -2.01 15.61 18.12
C LYS A 149 -0.55 16.05 18.17
N ASN A 150 0.35 15.34 17.50
CA ASN A 150 1.78 15.58 17.55
C ASN A 150 2.35 15.73 16.14
N ASP A 151 2.36 16.98 15.67
CA ASP A 151 2.89 17.36 14.36
C ASP A 151 4.34 16.92 14.17
N THR A 152 5.18 17.04 15.20
CA THR A 152 6.59 16.62 15.14
C THR A 152 6.74 15.13 14.88
N ALA A 153 5.95 14.30 15.56
CA ALA A 153 5.97 12.85 15.35
C ALA A 153 5.37 12.47 13.99
N TYR A 154 4.29 13.13 13.57
CA TYR A 154 3.67 12.90 12.27
C TYR A 154 4.60 13.27 11.11
N LEU A 155 5.35 14.37 11.22
CA LEU A 155 6.28 14.83 10.19
C LEU A 155 7.42 13.84 9.91
N LYS A 156 7.76 12.94 10.84
CA LYS A 156 8.74 11.87 10.59
C LYS A 156 8.34 10.96 9.45
N TYR A 157 7.02 10.75 9.24
CA TYR A 157 6.49 9.95 8.13
C TYR A 157 6.63 10.59 6.75
N PHE A 158 7.20 11.80 6.68
CA PHE A 158 7.51 12.50 5.43
C PHE A 158 9.02 12.65 5.22
N GLU A 159 9.87 12.16 6.13
CA GLU A 159 11.33 12.31 5.97
C GLU A 159 11.88 11.52 4.78
N TRP A 160 11.25 10.41 4.43
CA TRP A 160 11.60 9.60 3.26
C TRP A 160 11.56 10.40 1.94
N THR A 161 10.74 11.46 1.84
CA THR A 161 10.65 12.27 0.61
C THR A 161 11.93 13.05 0.32
N LYS A 162 12.83 13.15 1.30
CA LYS A 162 14.18 13.71 1.15
C LYS A 162 15.13 12.77 0.41
N HIS A 163 14.77 11.49 0.28
CA HIS A 163 15.65 10.44 -0.22
C HIS A 163 15.05 9.67 -1.40
N TYR A 164 13.72 9.60 -1.51
CA TYR A 164 13.03 8.82 -2.53
C TYR A 164 11.98 9.64 -3.30
N ARG A 165 11.69 9.20 -4.52
CA ARG A 165 10.59 9.74 -5.34
C ARG A 165 9.99 8.67 -6.26
N PHE A 166 8.81 8.96 -6.81
CA PHE A 166 8.31 8.22 -7.95
C PHE A 166 9.12 8.60 -9.20
N PRO A 167 9.61 7.64 -10.00
CA PRO A 167 10.33 7.95 -11.23
C PRO A 167 9.40 8.58 -12.26
N SER A 168 9.88 9.57 -13.02
CA SER A 168 9.08 10.19 -14.09
C SER A 168 8.77 9.20 -15.22
N ASN A 169 9.69 8.26 -15.48
CA ASN A 169 9.51 7.14 -16.39
C ASN A 169 9.95 5.88 -15.64
N TYR A 170 9.00 5.04 -15.24
CA TYR A 170 9.29 3.70 -14.77
C TYR A 170 9.34 2.74 -15.97
N THR A 171 10.45 2.01 -16.10
CA THR A 171 10.55 0.89 -17.04
C THR A 171 10.78 -0.37 -16.24
N SER A 172 9.77 -1.24 -16.17
CA SER A 172 9.95 -2.57 -15.57
C SER A 172 10.85 -3.42 -16.46
N ASN A 173 11.85 -4.07 -15.87
CA ASN A 173 12.68 -5.07 -16.55
C ASN A 173 12.00 -6.43 -16.69
N ALA A 174 10.77 -6.61 -16.19
CA ALA A 174 10.04 -7.89 -16.23
C ALA A 174 9.95 -8.46 -17.65
N LEU A 175 9.62 -7.62 -18.64
CA LEU A 175 9.49 -8.04 -20.03
C LEU A 175 10.84 -8.36 -20.68
N CYS A 176 11.89 -7.61 -20.33
CA CYS A 176 13.25 -7.92 -20.80
C CYS A 176 13.72 -9.26 -20.26
N LYS A 177 13.51 -9.53 -18.96
CA LYS A 177 13.84 -10.80 -18.33
C LYS A 177 13.02 -11.97 -18.90
N LEU A 178 11.75 -11.74 -19.19
CA LEU A 178 10.93 -12.72 -19.90
C LEU A 178 11.49 -13.03 -21.29
N CYS A 179 11.89 -12.00 -22.04
CA CYS A 179 12.50 -12.17 -23.36
C CYS A 179 13.80 -12.98 -23.28
N GLU A 180 14.66 -12.68 -22.31
CA GLU A 180 15.90 -13.41 -22.02
C GLU A 180 15.63 -14.89 -21.70
N ASP A 181 14.72 -15.17 -20.77
CA ASP A 181 14.33 -16.54 -20.40
C ASP A 181 13.79 -17.33 -21.61
N ILE A 182 12.96 -16.69 -22.44
CA ILE A 182 12.43 -17.30 -23.68
C ILE A 182 13.55 -17.59 -24.68
N TYR A 183 14.45 -16.62 -24.89
CA TYR A 183 15.57 -16.76 -25.82
C TYR A 183 16.50 -17.91 -25.42
N HIS A 184 16.78 -18.04 -24.12
CA HIS A 184 17.59 -19.12 -23.56
C HIS A 184 16.84 -20.46 -23.41
N LYS A 185 15.54 -20.50 -23.71
CA LYS A 185 14.68 -21.68 -23.55
C LYS A 185 14.69 -22.23 -22.12
N GLU A 186 14.69 -21.32 -21.14
CA GLU A 186 14.61 -21.67 -19.72
C GLU A 186 13.35 -22.49 -19.43
N SER A 187 13.47 -23.48 -18.54
CA SER A 187 12.31 -24.29 -18.13
C SER A 187 11.45 -23.51 -17.14
N LEU A 188 10.31 -23.04 -17.61
CA LEU A 188 9.37 -22.24 -16.82
C LEU A 188 8.23 -23.12 -16.31
N LYS A 189 8.15 -23.28 -14.98
CA LYS A 189 7.10 -24.05 -14.32
C LYS A 189 6.67 -23.40 -13.00
N VAL A 190 5.35 -23.38 -12.76
CA VAL A 190 4.78 -23.09 -11.44
C VAL A 190 3.99 -24.30 -10.96
N ASP A 191 4.54 -25.01 -9.97
CA ASP A 191 3.98 -26.30 -9.53
C ASP A 191 2.57 -26.15 -8.93
N ASN A 192 2.37 -25.14 -8.09
CA ASN A 192 1.08 -24.91 -7.42
C ASN A 192 0.78 -23.42 -7.31
N ILE A 193 0.04 -22.92 -8.30
CA ILE A 193 -0.35 -21.50 -8.38
C ILE A 193 -1.28 -21.09 -7.22
N VAL A 194 -2.09 -22.03 -6.71
CA VAL A 194 -2.98 -21.79 -5.57
C VAL A 194 -2.17 -21.63 -4.29
N GLN A 195 -1.20 -22.53 -4.05
CA GLN A 195 -0.29 -22.41 -2.91
C GLN A 195 0.48 -21.10 -2.98
N TYR A 196 1.01 -20.77 -4.16
CA TYR A 196 1.71 -19.51 -4.40
C TYR A 196 0.81 -18.32 -4.03
N TYR A 197 -0.37 -18.17 -4.63
CA TYR A 197 -1.20 -16.98 -4.44
C TYR A 197 -2.03 -16.95 -3.17
N ILE A 198 -2.37 -18.07 -2.54
CA ILE A 198 -3.34 -18.11 -1.44
C ILE A 198 -2.67 -18.41 -0.11
N ASN A 199 -1.76 -19.39 -0.06
CA ASN A 199 -1.24 -19.91 1.20
C ASN A 199 0.12 -19.30 1.59
N ASN A 200 0.95 -18.91 0.62
CA ASN A 200 2.28 -18.33 0.85
C ASN A 200 2.30 -16.79 0.64
N GLN A 201 1.18 -16.10 0.93
CA GLN A 201 1.12 -14.64 0.77
C GLN A 201 2.03 -13.88 1.74
N CYS A 202 2.25 -14.43 2.93
CA CYS A 202 3.18 -13.89 3.91
C CYS A 202 4.47 -14.72 3.85
N LEU A 203 5.54 -14.14 3.33
CA LEU A 203 6.86 -14.75 3.38
C LEU A 203 7.56 -14.25 4.65
N ASP A 204 8.03 -15.16 5.50
CA ASP A 204 8.98 -14.79 6.56
C ASP A 204 10.26 -14.31 5.89
N VAL A 205 10.44 -13.00 5.81
CA VAL A 205 11.69 -12.39 5.36
C VAL A 205 12.67 -12.53 6.52
N ARG A 206 13.52 -13.57 6.46
CA ARG A 206 14.68 -13.70 7.36
C ARG A 206 15.78 -12.72 6.97
#